data_AF-A0A5B0PNP6-F1
#
_entry.id   AF-A0A5B0PNP6-F1
#
_cell.length_a   1.000
_cell.length_b   1.000
_cell.length_c   1.000
_cell.angle_alpha   90.00
_cell.angle_beta   90.00
_cell.angle_gamma   90.00
#
_symmetry.space_group_name_H-M   'P 1'
#
loop_
_entity.id
_entity.type
_entity.pdbx_description
1 polymer ?
#
loop_
_entity_poly.entity_id
_entity_poly.type
_entity_poly.pdbx_seq_one_letter_code
_entity_poly.pdbx_strand_id
1 'polypeptide(L)'
;MQPYFRARFDFIFSLPDGYTRFQAFLDRGDGALFPGHLSYDVFKKVSEKFEQEFRTKIHRTNLRTDHAALQIALLSEKTSKDVQVMRVLDSTIDRPYTIEPFISVYNHLIKSVEFLHVAILGQLELTRGERNRRRLDVLYWIGEEITKPKESLPVFGTIQDNIDSSNMEDRMLSGEKLFGPIQVSLIKYFSSSELARSGHFPETRFTAAFALASWYEVNHPEDFNNFFFHQSSRCESLEEALELKKSYIHPFYCRDA
;
A
#
# COMPACT_ATOMS: atom_id res chain seq x y z
N MET A 1 5.69 -17.68 7.20
CA MET A 1 5.41 -17.22 5.83
C MET A 1 5.25 -18.47 4.99
N GLN A 2 4.12 -18.66 4.30
CA GLN A 2 3.89 -19.82 3.44
C GLN A 2 5.04 -19.90 2.41
N PRO A 3 5.64 -21.07 2.13
CA PRO A 3 6.77 -21.18 1.18
C PRO A 3 6.41 -20.67 -0.22
N TYR A 4 5.11 -20.67 -0.55
CA TYR A 4 4.58 -20.19 -1.82
C TYR A 4 4.51 -18.66 -1.93
N PHE A 5 4.35 -17.93 -0.82
CA PHE A 5 4.20 -16.47 -0.82
C PHE A 5 5.41 -15.79 -1.44
N ARG A 6 6.62 -16.24 -1.08
CA ARG A 6 7.86 -15.63 -1.53
C ARG A 6 8.00 -15.67 -3.05
N ALA A 7 7.72 -16.81 -3.67
CA ALA A 7 7.80 -16.97 -5.12
C ALA A 7 6.80 -16.05 -5.86
N ARG A 8 5.57 -15.93 -5.37
CA ARG A 8 4.55 -15.05 -5.98
C ARG A 8 4.89 -13.58 -5.79
N PHE A 9 5.40 -13.23 -4.61
CA PHE A 9 5.95 -11.90 -4.35
C PHE A 9 7.09 -11.59 -5.32
N ASP A 10 8.07 -12.48 -5.48
CA ASP A 10 9.21 -12.27 -6.38
C ASP A 10 8.76 -12.14 -7.84
N PHE A 11 7.73 -12.89 -8.26
CA PHE A 11 7.10 -12.72 -9.56
C PHE A 11 6.46 -11.35 -9.72
N ILE A 12 5.59 -10.91 -8.78
CA ILE A 12 4.98 -9.58 -8.84
C ILE A 12 6.06 -8.50 -8.85
N PHE A 13 7.06 -8.67 -7.99
CA PHE A 13 8.18 -7.76 -7.88
C PHE A 13 8.89 -7.66 -9.22
N SER A 14 9.11 -8.74 -9.98
CA SER A 14 9.82 -8.76 -11.27
C SER A 14 9.01 -8.29 -12.47
N LEU A 15 7.69 -8.10 -12.36
CA LEU A 15 6.82 -7.66 -13.46
C LEU A 15 7.34 -6.43 -14.25
N PRO A 16 7.89 -5.39 -13.61
CA PRO A 16 8.39 -4.21 -14.30
C PRO A 16 9.86 -4.32 -14.76
N ASP A 17 10.53 -5.46 -14.58
CA ASP A 17 11.91 -5.62 -15.08
C ASP A 17 11.99 -5.43 -16.60
N GLY A 18 12.98 -4.64 -17.03
CA GLY A 18 13.13 -4.21 -18.43
C GLY A 18 12.34 -2.96 -18.81
N TYR A 19 11.47 -2.43 -17.94
CA TYR A 19 10.64 -1.25 -18.23
C TYR A 19 11.22 0.02 -17.60
N THR A 20 12.08 0.72 -18.36
CA THR A 20 12.72 1.99 -17.95
C THR A 20 11.71 3.06 -17.50
N ARG A 21 10.49 3.04 -18.05
CA ARG A 21 9.42 3.98 -17.68
C ARG A 21 8.81 3.70 -16.31
N PHE A 22 8.80 2.45 -15.84
CA PHE A 22 8.34 2.16 -14.47
C PHE A 22 9.30 2.79 -13.47
N GLN A 23 10.60 2.59 -13.66
CA GLN A 23 11.63 3.20 -12.83
C GLN A 23 11.51 4.73 -12.84
N ALA A 24 11.31 5.33 -14.03
CA ALA A 24 11.10 6.77 -14.14
C ALA A 24 9.82 7.27 -13.42
N PHE A 25 8.75 6.48 -13.41
CA PHE A 25 7.54 6.78 -12.65
C PHE A 25 7.80 6.71 -11.14
N LEU A 26 8.47 5.66 -10.67
CA LEU A 26 8.85 5.48 -9.26
C LEU A 26 9.76 6.61 -8.75
N ASP A 27 10.66 7.09 -9.60
CA ASP A 27 11.68 8.08 -9.22
C ASP A 27 11.18 9.52 -9.26
N ARG A 28 10.04 9.79 -9.91
CA ARG A 28 9.56 11.16 -10.14
C ARG A 28 8.16 11.42 -9.60
N GLY A 29 7.38 10.38 -9.31
CA GLY A 29 5.95 10.52 -9.00
C GLY A 29 5.11 11.16 -10.13
N ASP A 30 5.73 11.35 -11.30
CA ASP A 30 5.21 12.10 -12.43
C ASP A 30 4.27 11.21 -13.24
N GLY A 31 3.03 11.18 -12.76
CA GLY A 31 1.88 10.74 -13.53
C GLY A 31 0.72 11.63 -13.17
N ALA A 32 0.69 12.84 -13.73
CA ALA A 32 -0.52 13.63 -13.75
C ALA A 32 -1.58 12.82 -14.50
N LEU A 33 -2.59 12.37 -13.77
CA LEU A 33 -3.73 11.68 -14.36
C LEU A 33 -4.66 12.77 -14.87
N PHE A 34 -4.81 12.85 -16.19
CA PHE A 34 -5.72 13.80 -16.80
C PHE A 34 -7.14 13.20 -16.88
N PRO A 35 -8.19 14.02 -16.77
CA PRO A 35 -9.56 13.59 -17.07
C PRO A 35 -9.61 12.88 -18.44
N GLY A 36 -10.20 11.68 -18.48
CA GLY A 36 -10.24 10.80 -19.65
C GLY A 36 -9.19 9.69 -19.66
N HIS A 37 -8.24 9.66 -18.73
CA HIS A 37 -7.33 8.53 -18.55
C HIS A 37 -8.04 7.31 -17.95
N LEU A 38 -7.72 6.09 -18.42
CA LEU A 38 -8.38 4.82 -18.00
C LEU A 38 -8.36 4.54 -16.49
N SER A 39 -7.39 5.11 -15.77
CA SER A 39 -7.28 5.00 -14.32
C SER A 39 -7.72 6.25 -13.57
N TYR A 40 -8.03 7.37 -14.24
CA TYR A 40 -8.39 8.63 -13.58
C TYR A 40 -9.58 8.45 -12.64
N ASP A 41 -10.66 7.83 -13.12
CA ASP A 41 -11.87 7.63 -12.33
C ASP A 41 -11.63 6.67 -11.14
N VAL A 42 -10.79 5.65 -11.33
CA VAL A 42 -10.40 4.72 -10.26
C VAL A 42 -9.67 5.48 -9.16
N PHE A 43 -8.64 6.25 -9.53
CA PHE A 43 -7.83 6.99 -8.56
C PHE A 43 -8.60 8.11 -7.88
N LYS A 44 -9.39 8.88 -8.64
CA LYS A 44 -10.23 9.94 -8.09
C LYS A 44 -11.15 9.38 -7.01
N LYS A 45 -11.88 8.31 -7.34
CA LYS A 45 -12.83 7.69 -6.41
C LYS A 45 -12.15 7.14 -5.15
N VAL A 46 -11.00 6.48 -5.30
CA VAL A 46 -10.23 5.95 -4.17
C VAL A 46 -9.66 7.06 -3.29
N SER A 47 -9.06 8.08 -3.89
CA SER A 47 -8.42 9.19 -3.16
C SER A 47 -9.47 9.99 -2.40
N GLU A 48 -10.59 10.36 -3.04
CA GLU A 48 -11.69 11.09 -2.39
C GLU A 48 -12.26 10.31 -1.20
N LYS A 49 -12.43 8.98 -1.33
CA LYS A 49 -12.90 8.15 -0.22
C LYS A 49 -11.88 8.13 0.92
N PHE A 50 -10.60 7.95 0.60
CA PHE A 50 -9.54 7.88 1.60
C PHE A 50 -9.38 9.20 2.37
N GLU A 51 -9.47 10.33 1.68
CA GLU A 51 -9.41 11.66 2.30
C GLU A 51 -10.54 11.88 3.31
N GLN A 52 -11.73 11.33 3.05
CA GLN A 52 -12.89 11.44 3.95
C GLN A 52 -12.71 10.67 5.28
N GLU A 53 -11.77 9.73 5.35
CA GLU A 53 -11.41 9.01 6.59
C GLU A 53 -10.64 9.92 7.56
N PHE A 54 -10.01 11.01 7.07
CA PHE A 54 -9.21 11.92 7.91
C PHE A 54 -10.04 13.04 8.51
N ARG A 55 -10.90 12.69 9.47
CA ARG A 55 -11.72 13.68 10.21
C ARG A 55 -11.04 14.17 11.49
N THR A 56 -10.16 13.36 12.07
CA THR A 56 -9.53 13.64 13.36
C THR A 56 -8.37 14.62 13.21
N LYS A 57 -8.57 15.85 13.69
CA LYS A 57 -7.49 16.83 13.82
C LYS A 57 -6.65 16.50 15.04
N ILE A 58 -5.35 16.31 14.86
CA ILE A 58 -4.39 16.18 15.96
C ILE A 58 -4.05 17.57 16.46
N HIS A 59 -4.16 17.78 17.76
CA HIS A 59 -3.70 19.00 18.40
C HIS A 59 -2.20 18.90 18.74
N ARG A 60 -1.50 20.04 18.66
CA ARG A 60 -0.06 20.16 19.01
C ARG A 60 0.25 19.79 20.46
N THR A 61 -0.77 19.73 21.32
CA THR A 61 -0.67 19.45 22.74
C THR A 61 -0.76 17.96 23.08
N ASN A 62 -1.04 17.09 22.10
CA ASN A 62 -1.10 15.64 22.32
C ASN A 62 0.26 15.12 22.80
N LEU A 63 0.22 14.18 23.74
CA LEU A 63 1.40 13.45 24.17
C LEU A 63 1.86 12.54 23.04
N ARG A 64 3.16 12.51 22.76
CA ARG A 64 3.79 11.67 21.74
C ARG A 64 4.58 10.56 22.42
N THR A 65 4.33 9.31 22.03
CA THR A 65 5.12 8.14 22.41
C THR A 65 5.57 7.40 21.15
N ASP A 66 6.88 7.32 20.94
CA ASP A 66 7.44 6.69 19.74
C ASP A 66 7.62 5.19 19.95
N HIS A 67 7.44 4.43 18.88
CA HIS A 67 7.72 3.00 18.89
C HIS A 67 9.23 2.75 18.94
N ALA A 68 9.68 1.80 19.76
CA ALA A 68 11.10 1.56 20.00
C ALA A 68 11.93 1.23 18.75
N ALA A 69 11.31 0.61 17.74
CA ALA A 69 11.99 0.11 16.55
C ALA A 69 11.38 0.56 15.21
N LEU A 70 10.23 1.24 15.22
CA LEU A 70 9.49 1.61 14.02
C LEU A 70 9.29 3.12 14.02
N GLN A 71 9.33 3.73 12.83
CA GLN A 71 9.17 5.17 12.64
C GLN A 71 7.69 5.57 12.71
N ILE A 72 7.05 5.31 13.85
CA ILE A 72 5.63 5.55 14.11
C ILE A 72 5.42 5.99 15.56
N ALA A 73 4.48 6.90 15.76
CA ALA A 73 4.15 7.44 17.06
C ALA A 73 2.68 7.23 17.43
N LEU A 74 2.47 6.97 18.71
CA LEU A 74 1.20 7.06 19.40
C LEU A 74 1.01 8.51 19.86
N LEU A 75 -0.16 9.05 19.56
CA LEU A 75 -0.60 10.38 19.97
C LEU A 75 -1.84 10.26 20.84
N SER A 76 -1.75 10.70 22.10
CA SER A 76 -2.85 10.68 23.05
C SER A 76 -3.17 12.08 23.57
N GLU A 77 -4.44 12.35 23.87
CA GLU A 77 -4.81 13.61 24.53
C GLU A 77 -4.36 13.59 26.00
N LYS A 78 -3.92 14.74 26.51
CA LYS A 78 -3.42 14.87 27.89
C LYS A 78 -4.51 14.69 28.94
N THR A 79 -5.74 15.08 28.61
CA THR A 79 -6.88 15.17 29.54
C THR A 79 -7.77 13.93 29.51
N SER A 80 -7.77 13.20 28.40
CA SER A 80 -8.59 12.01 28.16
C SER A 80 -7.75 11.04 27.34
N LYS A 81 -7.37 9.88 27.91
CA LYS A 81 -6.70 8.82 27.14
C LYS A 81 -7.67 8.06 26.22
N ASP A 82 -8.91 8.53 26.10
CA ASP A 82 -10.01 7.87 25.40
C ASP A 82 -9.80 7.79 23.88
N VAL A 83 -9.09 8.77 23.29
CA VAL A 83 -8.79 8.75 21.86
C VAL A 83 -7.28 8.67 21.64
N GLN A 84 -6.84 7.53 21.13
CA GLN A 84 -5.47 7.26 20.77
C GLN A 84 -5.32 7.17 19.25
N VAL A 85 -4.31 7.87 18.73
CA VAL A 85 -4.09 8.01 17.29
C VAL A 85 -2.69 7.54 16.93
N MET A 86 -2.57 6.71 15.90
CA MET A 86 -1.29 6.33 15.33
C MET A 86 -0.93 7.20 14.13
N ARG A 87 0.34 7.58 14.04
CA ARG A 87 0.90 8.34 12.93
C ARG A 87 2.33 7.91 12.64
N VAL A 88 2.56 7.43 11.42
CA VAL A 88 3.91 7.28 10.88
C VAL A 88 4.64 8.63 10.87
N LEU A 89 5.95 8.58 11.09
CA LEU A 89 6.82 9.75 11.12
C LEU A 89 7.30 10.10 9.71
N ASP A 90 7.31 11.39 9.40
CA ASP A 90 7.96 11.95 8.23
C ASP A 90 9.48 12.01 8.50
N SER A 91 10.26 11.27 7.71
CA SER A 91 11.72 11.18 7.88
C SER A 91 12.44 12.50 7.67
N THR A 92 11.86 13.44 6.92
CA THR A 92 12.53 14.70 6.61
C THR A 92 12.59 15.64 7.81
N ILE A 93 11.63 15.51 8.74
CA ILE A 93 11.46 16.41 9.89
C ILE A 93 11.34 15.69 11.23
N ASP A 94 11.32 14.36 11.24
CA ASP A 94 11.10 13.50 12.41
C ASP A 94 9.85 13.90 13.22
N ARG A 95 8.73 14.05 12.49
CA ARG A 95 7.44 14.40 13.08
C ARG A 95 6.34 13.53 12.53
N PRO A 96 5.27 13.28 13.31
CA PRO A 96 4.05 12.67 12.79
C PRO A 96 3.58 13.39 11.53
N TYR A 97 3.30 12.63 10.47
CA TYR A 97 2.80 13.20 9.23
C TYR A 97 1.55 14.06 9.47
N THR A 98 1.50 15.22 8.82
CA THR A 98 0.23 15.92 8.58
C THR A 98 -0.50 15.26 7.41
N ILE A 99 -1.80 15.54 7.28
CA ILE A 99 -2.68 14.87 6.31
C ILE A 99 -2.23 15.14 4.86
N GLU A 100 -1.92 16.39 4.50
CA GLU A 100 -1.60 16.76 3.12
C GLU A 100 -0.35 16.06 2.56
N PRO A 101 0.84 16.09 3.22
CA PRO A 101 2.00 15.36 2.74
C PRO A 101 1.79 13.84 2.74
N PHE A 102 1.03 13.32 3.72
CA PHE A 102 0.70 11.91 3.79
C PHE A 102 -0.14 11.45 2.58
N ILE A 103 -1.17 12.22 2.21
CA ILE A 103 -2.00 11.94 1.03
C ILE A 103 -1.13 11.91 -0.23
N SER A 104 -0.15 12.80 -0.35
CA SER A 104 0.74 12.84 -1.50
C SER A 104 1.55 11.53 -1.65
N VAL A 105 2.14 11.05 -0.54
CA VAL A 105 2.91 9.79 -0.50
C VAL A 105 1.99 8.57 -0.69
N TYR A 106 0.77 8.61 -0.15
CA TYR A 106 -0.26 7.58 -0.35
C TYR A 106 -0.68 7.49 -1.82
N ASN A 107 -0.94 8.62 -2.46
CA ASN A 107 -1.31 8.70 -3.87
C ASN A 107 -0.22 8.10 -4.76
N HIS A 108 1.05 8.30 -4.41
CA HIS A 108 2.17 7.64 -5.09
C HIS A 108 2.12 6.11 -4.93
N LEU A 109 1.84 5.61 -3.73
CA LEU A 109 1.74 4.17 -3.45
C LEU A 109 0.63 3.51 -4.26
N ILE A 110 -0.60 4.05 -4.20
CA ILE A 110 -1.74 3.44 -4.89
C ILE A 110 -1.56 3.45 -6.41
N LYS A 111 -0.90 4.48 -6.97
CA LYS A 111 -0.53 4.49 -8.39
C LYS A 111 0.48 3.40 -8.74
N SER A 112 1.44 3.15 -7.86
CA SER A 112 2.45 2.10 -8.02
C SER A 112 1.85 0.69 -7.91
N VAL A 113 0.91 0.50 -6.98
CA VAL A 113 0.14 -0.74 -6.87
C VAL A 113 -0.69 -0.97 -8.12
N GLU A 114 -1.44 0.03 -8.56
CA GLU A 114 -2.26 -0.06 -9.77
C GLU A 114 -1.41 -0.38 -11.01
N PHE A 115 -0.21 0.20 -11.11
CA PHE A 115 0.73 -0.11 -12.18
C PHE A 115 1.03 -1.61 -12.27
N LEU A 116 1.41 -2.21 -11.15
CA LEU A 116 1.70 -3.65 -11.07
C LEU A 116 0.42 -4.48 -11.26
N HIS A 117 -0.70 -4.03 -10.71
CA HIS A 117 -1.95 -4.75 -10.76
C HIS A 117 -2.50 -4.88 -12.18
N VAL A 118 -2.38 -3.84 -13.02
CA VAL A 118 -2.80 -3.94 -14.42
C VAL A 118 -1.98 -4.99 -15.18
N ALA A 119 -0.69 -5.20 -14.85
CA ALA A 119 0.10 -6.30 -15.40
C ALA A 119 -0.56 -7.65 -15.10
N ILE A 120 -0.90 -7.87 -13.83
CA ILE A 120 -1.49 -9.09 -13.30
C ILE A 120 -2.83 -9.33 -13.99
N LEU A 121 -3.69 -8.31 -14.07
CA LEU A 121 -5.01 -8.42 -14.69
C LEU A 121 -4.95 -8.68 -16.21
N GLY A 122 -3.87 -8.26 -16.88
CA GLY A 122 -3.61 -8.60 -18.28
C GLY A 122 -3.28 -10.09 -18.51
N GLN A 123 -2.85 -10.79 -17.46
CA GLN A 123 -2.53 -12.22 -17.52
C GLN A 123 -3.74 -13.11 -17.23
N LEU A 124 -4.67 -12.65 -16.39
CA LEU A 124 -5.83 -13.42 -15.90
C LEU A 124 -7.03 -13.50 -16.87
N GLU A 125 -6.97 -12.84 -18.04
CA GLU A 125 -8.02 -12.88 -19.10
C GLU A 125 -9.45 -12.56 -18.59
N LEU A 126 -9.54 -11.68 -17.59
CA LEU A 126 -10.79 -11.32 -16.93
C LEU A 126 -11.66 -10.38 -17.78
N THR A 127 -12.98 -10.46 -17.58
CA THR A 127 -13.93 -9.50 -18.15
C THR A 127 -13.60 -8.07 -17.71
N ARG A 128 -13.96 -7.07 -18.52
CA ARG A 128 -13.70 -5.65 -18.20
C ARG A 128 -14.33 -5.24 -16.86
N GLY A 129 -15.53 -5.72 -16.56
CA GLY A 129 -16.23 -5.46 -15.30
C GLY A 129 -15.46 -5.99 -14.09
N GLU A 130 -15.01 -7.24 -14.18
CA GLU A 130 -14.24 -7.89 -13.11
C GLU A 130 -12.87 -7.23 -12.92
N ARG A 131 -12.17 -6.86 -14.01
CA ARG A 131 -10.93 -6.08 -13.93
C ARG A 131 -11.12 -4.79 -13.17
N ASN A 132 -12.14 -4.00 -13.52
CA ASN A 132 -12.39 -2.72 -12.85
C ASN A 132 -12.79 -2.90 -11.38
N ARG A 133 -13.56 -3.94 -11.05
CA ARG A 133 -13.92 -4.27 -9.67
C ARG A 133 -12.67 -4.56 -8.84
N ARG A 134 -11.82 -5.48 -9.29
CA ARG A 134 -10.58 -5.85 -8.58
C ARG A 134 -9.63 -4.66 -8.40
N ARG A 135 -9.46 -3.82 -9.43
CA ARG A 135 -8.67 -2.57 -9.35
C ARG A 135 -9.12 -1.68 -8.21
N LEU A 136 -10.42 -1.45 -8.07
CA LEU A 136 -10.97 -0.66 -6.98
C LEU A 136 -10.81 -1.36 -5.62
N ASP A 137 -11.10 -2.66 -5.57
CA ASP A 137 -11.13 -3.43 -4.32
C ASP A 137 -9.76 -3.46 -3.63
N VAL A 138 -8.67 -3.71 -4.36
CA VAL A 138 -7.31 -3.73 -3.75
C VAL A 138 -6.89 -2.36 -3.25
N LEU A 139 -7.23 -1.28 -3.98
CA LEU A 139 -6.86 0.07 -3.59
C LEU A 139 -7.65 0.55 -2.38
N TYR A 140 -8.94 0.21 -2.29
CA TYR A 140 -9.70 0.43 -1.06
C TYR A 140 -9.14 -0.39 0.10
N TRP A 141 -8.82 -1.66 -0.13
CA TRP A 141 -8.25 -2.52 0.91
C TRP A 141 -6.96 -1.93 1.48
N ILE A 142 -6.05 -1.39 0.65
CA ILE A 142 -4.85 -0.69 1.15
C ILE A 142 -5.22 0.49 2.05
N GLY A 143 -6.20 1.29 1.66
CA GLY A 143 -6.68 2.41 2.48
C GLY A 143 -7.24 1.96 3.84
N GLU A 144 -7.95 0.84 3.87
CA GLU A 144 -8.45 0.23 5.11
C GLU A 144 -7.31 -0.31 5.98
N GLU A 145 -6.31 -1.00 5.40
CA GLU A 145 -5.13 -1.50 6.14
C GLU A 145 -4.29 -0.39 6.78
N ILE A 146 -4.32 0.82 6.20
CA ILE A 146 -3.64 2.01 6.75
C ILE A 146 -4.42 2.61 7.91
N THR A 147 -5.74 2.77 7.76
CA THR A 147 -6.56 3.59 8.66
C THR A 147 -7.32 2.80 9.71
N LYS A 148 -7.74 1.58 9.37
CA LYS A 148 -8.59 0.70 10.19
C LYS A 148 -8.33 -0.80 9.92
N PRO A 149 -7.08 -1.27 10.08
CA PRO A 149 -6.78 -2.69 9.94
C PRO A 149 -7.56 -3.53 10.97
N LYS A 150 -7.99 -4.73 10.57
CA LYS A 150 -8.87 -5.57 11.40
C LYS A 150 -8.18 -6.20 12.62
N GLU A 151 -6.92 -6.60 12.44
CA GLU A 151 -6.19 -7.44 13.40
C GLU A 151 -4.87 -6.81 13.88
N SER A 152 -4.64 -5.52 13.60
CA SER A 152 -3.42 -4.83 14.03
C SER A 152 -3.67 -3.33 14.22
N LEU A 153 -2.64 -2.57 14.62
CA LEU A 153 -2.74 -1.12 14.77
C LEU A 153 -2.65 -0.38 13.43
N PRO A 154 -3.38 0.75 13.27
CA PRO A 154 -3.32 1.56 12.06
C PRO A 154 -1.94 2.21 11.88
N VAL A 155 -1.54 2.40 10.63
CA VAL A 155 -0.33 3.16 10.26
C VAL A 155 -0.59 4.66 10.34
N PHE A 156 -1.83 5.04 10.02
CA PHE A 156 -2.31 6.41 10.10
C PHE A 156 -3.82 6.39 10.38
N GLY A 157 -4.21 6.49 11.65
CA GLY A 157 -5.61 6.44 12.03
C GLY A 157 -5.83 6.48 13.53
N THR A 158 -7.09 6.45 13.95
CA THR A 158 -7.46 6.24 15.35
C THR A 158 -7.41 4.74 15.65
N ILE A 159 -6.91 4.36 16.83
CA ILE A 159 -6.98 2.97 17.30
C ILE A 159 -8.45 2.61 17.49
N GLN A 160 -8.88 1.50 16.90
CA GLN A 160 -10.27 1.07 16.96
C GLN A 160 -10.61 0.51 18.36
N ASP A 161 -11.85 0.71 18.79
CA ASP A 161 -12.34 0.29 20.12
C ASP A 161 -12.22 -1.23 20.36
N ASN A 162 -12.20 -2.03 19.29
CA ASN A 162 -12.04 -3.49 19.38
C ASN A 162 -10.58 -3.92 19.65
N ILE A 163 -9.63 -2.99 19.65
CA ILE A 163 -8.22 -3.24 19.95
C ILE A 163 -7.94 -2.81 21.38
N ASP A 164 -7.38 -3.72 22.18
CA ASP A 164 -6.96 -3.39 23.54
C ASP A 164 -5.83 -2.35 23.52
N SER A 165 -6.18 -1.13 23.95
CA SER A 165 -5.31 0.04 24.04
C SER A 165 -4.70 0.22 25.44
N SER A 166 -4.96 -0.72 26.36
CA SER A 166 -4.38 -0.70 27.70
C SER A 166 -2.85 -0.75 27.62
N ASN A 167 -2.19 0.11 28.39
CA ASN A 167 -0.72 0.23 28.45
C ASN A 167 -0.05 0.44 27.08
N MET A 168 -0.75 1.01 26.09
CA MET A 168 -0.21 1.19 24.73
C MET A 168 1.13 1.95 24.71
N GLU A 169 1.31 2.92 25.62
CA GLU A 169 2.56 3.67 25.77
C GLU A 169 3.74 2.72 26.09
N ASP A 170 3.60 1.84 27.08
CA ASP A 170 4.63 0.87 27.47
C ASP A 170 4.91 -0.13 26.34
N ARG A 171 3.85 -0.59 25.66
CA ARG A 171 3.96 -1.53 24.53
C ARG A 171 4.75 -0.93 23.37
N MET A 172 4.49 0.34 23.04
CA MET A 172 5.25 1.11 22.04
C MET A 172 6.72 1.23 22.44
N LEU A 173 7.00 1.60 23.70
CA LEU A 173 8.36 1.75 24.23
C LEU A 173 9.14 0.44 24.33
N SER A 174 8.45 -0.69 24.50
CA SER A 174 9.06 -2.02 24.52
C SER A 174 9.37 -2.57 23.12
N GLY A 175 8.76 -2.00 22.08
CA GLY A 175 8.86 -2.52 20.71
C GLY A 175 8.09 -3.82 20.50
N GLU A 176 6.99 -4.01 21.22
CA GLU A 176 6.12 -5.17 21.05
C GLU A 176 5.66 -5.30 19.59
N LYS A 177 5.33 -6.52 19.16
CA LYS A 177 4.85 -6.79 17.81
C LYS A 177 3.39 -6.34 17.63
N LEU A 178 3.17 -5.04 17.54
CA LEU A 178 1.86 -4.39 17.47
C LEU A 178 1.27 -4.28 16.05
N PHE A 179 2.12 -4.46 15.04
CA PHE A 179 1.78 -4.23 13.64
C PHE A 179 1.86 -5.52 12.83
N GLY A 180 0.88 -5.73 11.93
CA GLY A 180 0.91 -6.83 10.98
C GLY A 180 2.01 -6.65 9.92
N PRO A 181 2.33 -7.71 9.16
CA PRO A 181 3.39 -7.65 8.14
C PRO A 181 3.16 -6.54 7.10
N ILE A 182 1.91 -6.32 6.67
CA ILE A 182 1.57 -5.26 5.72
C ILE A 182 1.71 -3.88 6.36
N GLN A 183 1.27 -3.68 7.62
CA GLN A 183 1.48 -2.44 8.36
C GLN A 183 2.97 -2.11 8.51
N VAL A 184 3.82 -3.10 8.81
CA VAL A 184 5.28 -2.89 8.90
C VAL A 184 5.86 -2.45 7.55
N SER A 185 5.43 -3.06 6.44
CA SER A 185 5.85 -2.67 5.08
C SER A 185 5.39 -1.23 4.75
N LEU A 186 4.15 -0.87 5.11
CA LEU A 186 3.60 0.46 4.92
C LEU A 186 4.34 1.51 5.78
N ILE A 187 4.61 1.22 7.06
CA ILE A 187 5.38 2.11 7.94
C ILE A 187 6.75 2.41 7.34
N LYS A 188 7.47 1.38 6.86
CA LYS A 188 8.77 1.56 6.19
C LYS A 188 8.66 2.40 4.93
N TYR A 189 7.65 2.16 4.10
CA TYR A 189 7.43 2.97 2.91
C TYR A 189 7.16 4.43 3.24
N PHE A 190 6.18 4.72 4.09
CA PHE A 190 5.83 6.10 4.44
C PHE A 190 6.98 6.82 5.14
N SER A 191 7.67 6.16 6.08
CA SER A 191 8.79 6.77 6.79
C SER A 191 10.06 6.93 5.95
N SER A 192 10.23 6.22 4.83
CA SER A 192 11.40 6.41 3.94
C SER A 192 11.11 7.29 2.73
N SER A 193 9.87 7.75 2.56
CA SER A 193 9.44 8.51 1.38
C SER A 193 9.73 10.00 1.53
N GLU A 194 10.48 10.57 0.59
CA GLU A 194 10.88 11.98 0.61
C GLU A 194 10.21 12.80 -0.51
N LEU A 195 8.93 12.52 -0.80
CA LEU A 195 8.23 13.11 -1.95
C LEU A 195 8.32 14.65 -2.00
N ALA A 196 8.18 15.33 -0.85
CA ALA A 196 8.20 16.79 -0.79
C ALA A 196 9.60 17.40 -1.03
N ARG A 197 10.67 16.62 -0.91
CA ARG A 197 12.06 17.12 -0.91
C ARG A 197 12.85 16.68 -2.14
N SER A 198 12.74 15.41 -2.52
CA SER A 198 13.62 14.78 -3.51
C SER A 198 12.87 13.90 -4.52
N GLY A 199 11.59 13.61 -4.30
CA GLY A 199 10.82 12.68 -5.15
C GLY A 199 11.30 11.23 -5.02
N HIS A 200 12.11 10.92 -4.01
CA HIS A 200 12.71 9.59 -3.83
C HIS A 200 11.81 8.68 -2.98
N PHE A 201 11.60 7.44 -3.47
CA PHE A 201 10.76 6.44 -2.80
C PHE A 201 11.37 5.02 -2.87
N PRO A 202 12.37 4.72 -2.03
CA PRO A 202 13.18 3.51 -2.16
C PRO A 202 12.38 2.22 -1.98
N GLU A 203 11.35 2.24 -1.13
CA GLU A 203 10.55 1.05 -0.79
C GLU A 203 9.35 0.83 -1.71
N THR A 204 9.09 1.71 -2.69
CA THR A 204 7.82 1.69 -3.46
C THR A 204 7.54 0.36 -4.11
N ARG A 205 8.50 -0.16 -4.88
CA ARG A 205 8.33 -1.39 -5.64
C ARG A 205 8.09 -2.56 -4.69
N PHE A 206 8.85 -2.60 -3.59
CA PHE A 206 8.72 -3.63 -2.56
C PHE A 206 7.33 -3.58 -1.93
N THR A 207 6.92 -2.42 -1.40
CA THR A 207 5.64 -2.28 -0.69
C THR A 207 4.46 -2.47 -1.63
N ALA A 208 4.52 -2.00 -2.88
CA ALA A 208 3.47 -2.22 -3.86
C ALA A 208 3.30 -3.71 -4.21
N ALA A 209 4.41 -4.42 -4.46
CA ALA A 209 4.38 -5.86 -4.71
C ALA A 209 3.91 -6.65 -3.48
N PHE A 210 4.34 -6.25 -2.29
CA PHE A 210 3.96 -6.90 -1.05
C PHE A 210 2.46 -6.71 -0.73
N ALA A 211 1.92 -5.52 -0.99
CA ALA A 211 0.49 -5.23 -0.84
C ALA A 211 -0.35 -6.09 -1.79
N LEU A 212 0.05 -6.19 -3.06
CA LEU A 212 -0.63 -7.07 -4.02
C LEU A 212 -0.56 -8.53 -3.62
N ALA A 213 0.62 -9.03 -3.23
CA ALA A 213 0.79 -10.41 -2.80
C ALA A 213 -0.10 -10.73 -1.59
N SER A 214 -0.11 -9.86 -0.58
CA SER A 214 -0.95 -10.01 0.61
C SER A 214 -2.44 -10.00 0.28
N TRP A 215 -2.87 -9.11 -0.61
CA TRP A 215 -4.28 -9.03 -1.02
C TRP A 215 -4.72 -10.28 -1.81
N TYR A 216 -3.93 -10.72 -2.77
CA TYR A 216 -4.24 -11.87 -3.60
C TYR A 216 -4.20 -13.19 -2.82
N GLU A 217 -3.26 -13.36 -1.88
CA GLU A 217 -3.18 -14.54 -1.01
C GLU A 217 -4.51 -14.82 -0.30
N VAL A 218 -5.18 -13.75 0.15
CA VAL A 218 -6.44 -13.85 0.91
C VAL A 218 -7.68 -13.81 0.01
N ASN A 219 -7.72 -12.89 -0.95
CA ASN A 219 -8.94 -12.59 -1.70
C ASN A 219 -9.08 -13.39 -3.01
N HIS A 220 -7.96 -13.87 -3.56
CA HIS A 220 -7.91 -14.59 -4.84
C HIS A 220 -6.86 -15.72 -4.80
N PRO A 221 -6.98 -16.69 -3.87
CA PRO A 221 -5.95 -17.69 -3.62
C PRO A 221 -5.70 -18.60 -4.83
N GLU A 222 -6.69 -18.87 -5.66
CA GLU A 222 -6.52 -19.67 -6.89
C GLU A 222 -5.59 -18.97 -7.89
N ASP A 223 -5.86 -17.69 -8.16
CA ASP A 223 -5.04 -16.87 -9.06
C ASP A 223 -3.63 -16.69 -8.47
N PHE A 224 -3.53 -16.47 -7.15
CA PHE A 224 -2.25 -16.36 -6.45
C PHE A 224 -1.43 -17.65 -6.57
N ASN A 225 -2.05 -18.80 -6.30
CA ASN A 225 -1.40 -20.10 -6.41
C ASN A 225 -1.00 -20.41 -7.85
N ASN A 226 -1.67 -19.84 -8.86
CA ASN A 226 -1.32 -20.05 -10.27
C ASN A 226 -0.43 -18.94 -10.87
N PHE A 227 0.35 -18.20 -10.07
CA PHE A 227 1.20 -17.10 -10.56
C PHE A 227 0.45 -16.08 -11.43
N PHE A 228 -0.83 -15.88 -11.14
CA PHE A 228 -1.70 -14.95 -11.84
C PHE A 228 -1.91 -15.27 -13.33
N PHE A 229 -1.75 -16.53 -13.72
CA PHE A 229 -2.14 -17.01 -15.04
C PHE A 229 -3.58 -17.53 -15.03
N HIS A 230 -4.21 -17.52 -16.21
CA HIS A 230 -5.54 -18.10 -16.40
C HIS A 230 -5.55 -19.59 -16.00
N GLN A 231 -6.67 -20.06 -15.43
CA GLN A 231 -6.79 -21.42 -14.85
C GLN A 231 -6.48 -22.56 -15.84
N SER A 232 -6.58 -22.31 -17.15
CA SER A 232 -6.22 -23.28 -18.20
C SER A 232 -4.71 -23.44 -18.43
N SER A 233 -3.89 -22.54 -17.88
CA SER A 233 -2.43 -22.54 -17.98
C SER A 233 -1.84 -22.63 -16.57
N ARG A 234 -1.71 -23.88 -16.07
CA ARG A 234 -1.18 -24.14 -14.74
C ARG A 234 0.32 -23.81 -14.70
N CYS A 235 0.73 -22.97 -13.76
CA CYS A 235 2.12 -22.59 -13.53
C CYS A 235 2.52 -22.93 -12.09
N GLU A 236 3.56 -23.76 -11.93
CA GLU A 236 3.90 -24.34 -10.63
C GLU A 236 5.13 -23.70 -9.99
N SER A 237 6.01 -23.10 -10.81
CA SER A 237 7.31 -22.57 -10.37
C SER A 237 7.52 -21.12 -10.78
N LEU A 238 8.43 -20.43 -10.07
CA LEU A 238 8.79 -19.06 -10.40
C LEU A 238 9.51 -18.99 -11.75
N GLU A 239 10.37 -19.96 -12.03
CA GLU A 239 11.14 -20.06 -13.26
C GLU A 239 10.21 -20.12 -14.48
N GLU A 240 9.22 -21.01 -14.45
CA GLU A 240 8.18 -21.11 -15.47
C GLU A 240 7.36 -19.83 -15.59
N ALA A 241 6.98 -19.21 -14.47
CA ALA A 241 6.23 -17.96 -14.47
C ALA A 241 7.00 -16.83 -15.15
N LEU A 242 8.30 -16.74 -14.92
CA LEU A 242 9.17 -15.73 -15.53
C LEU A 242 9.33 -15.93 -17.04
N GLU A 243 9.33 -17.17 -17.52
CA GLU A 243 9.35 -17.50 -18.96
C GLU A 243 8.02 -17.17 -19.65
N LEU A 244 6.89 -17.47 -18.98
CA LEU A 244 5.54 -17.25 -19.50
C LEU A 244 5.04 -15.81 -19.33
N LYS A 245 5.76 -14.99 -18.55
CA LYS A 245 5.44 -13.60 -18.25
C LYS A 245 5.13 -12.84 -19.55
N LYS A 246 3.88 -12.42 -19.73
CA LYS A 246 3.48 -11.58 -20.87
C LYS A 246 4.24 -10.25 -20.81
N SER A 247 4.62 -9.72 -21.98
CA SER A 247 5.15 -8.36 -22.09
C SER A 247 4.20 -7.39 -21.40
N TYR A 248 4.71 -6.66 -20.42
CA TYR A 248 3.96 -5.64 -19.71
C TYR A 248 3.51 -4.54 -20.68
N ILE A 249 2.20 -4.31 -20.72
CA ILE A 249 1.59 -3.21 -21.47
C ILE A 249 1.34 -2.08 -20.47
N HIS A 250 1.93 -0.91 -20.75
CA HIS A 250 1.87 0.22 -19.84
C HIS A 250 0.43 0.75 -19.68
N PRO A 251 -0.15 0.78 -18.47
CA PRO A 251 -1.53 1.18 -18.22
C PRO A 251 -1.78 2.64 -18.62
N PHE A 252 -0.76 3.49 -18.52
CA PHE A 252 -0.88 4.91 -18.88
C PHE A 252 -0.76 5.23 -20.37
N TYR A 253 -0.59 4.22 -21.24
CA TYR A 253 -0.46 4.43 -22.69
C TYR A 253 -1.37 3.53 -23.54
N CYS A 254 -2.37 2.87 -22.95
CA CYS A 254 -3.45 2.28 -23.74
C CYS A 254 -4.32 3.40 -24.36
N ARG A 255 -3.92 3.88 -25.54
CA ARG A 255 -4.87 4.36 -26.55
C ARG A 255 -5.45 3.10 -27.17
N ASP A 256 -6.67 2.75 -26.81
CA ASP A 256 -7.57 1.83 -27.50
C ASP A 256 -6.96 0.48 -27.97
N ALA A 257 -7.30 -0.58 -27.23
CA ALA A 257 -7.42 -1.93 -27.80
C ALA A 257 -8.91 -2.31 -27.80
#